data_AF-A0A1H3V3Q0-F1
#
_entry.id   AF-A0A1H3V3Q0-F1
#
_cell.length_a   1.000
_cell.length_b   1.000
_cell.length_c   1.000
_cell.angle_alpha   90.00
_cell.angle_beta   90.00
_cell.angle_gamma   90.00
#
_symmetry.space_group_name_H-M   'P 1'
#
loop_
_entity.id
_entity.type
_entity.pdbx_description
1 polymer ?
#
loop_
_entity_poly.entity_id
_entity_poly.type
_entity_poly.pdbx_seq_one_letter_code
_entity_poly.pdbx_strand_id
1 'polypeptide(L)'
;MDTAGIIKITTYPNQNTFTPAFALAPTIYFVPGIGQVALAATGALVLGGGTITAGHWAYEKITSYFNNPRRVVSSQYGIPTSLLDGNGKVKLGSFKDKHGNTPLSKTSGTFKNGNLTIQKDTAGHGGRKLKKNGKRVASLDGSGKVLSK
;
A
#
# COMPACT_ATOMS: atom_id res chain seq x y z
N MET A 1 -37.96 -9.67 -24.57
CA MET A 1 -36.70 -8.90 -24.71
C MET A 1 -36.55 -8.15 -23.42
N ASP A 2 -35.77 -8.69 -22.49
CA ASP A 2 -35.73 -8.16 -21.12
C ASP A 2 -34.54 -7.21 -20.96
N THR A 3 -34.86 -6.01 -20.52
CA THR A 3 -33.96 -4.87 -20.39
C THR A 3 -33.16 -5.07 -19.12
N ALA A 4 -31.86 -5.34 -19.24
CA ALA A 4 -30.97 -5.40 -18.09
C ALA A 4 -30.92 -4.04 -17.39
N GLY A 5 -31.66 -3.93 -16.29
CA GLY A 5 -31.72 -2.75 -15.45
C GLY A 5 -30.35 -2.44 -14.86
N ILE A 6 -29.78 -1.31 -15.27
CA ILE A 6 -28.63 -0.69 -14.61
C ILE A 6 -29.09 -0.32 -13.20
N ILE A 7 -28.55 -1.00 -12.18
CA ILE A 7 -28.80 -0.62 -10.78
C ILE A 7 -28.08 0.72 -10.54
N LYS A 8 -28.84 1.82 -10.61
CA LYS A 8 -28.47 3.11 -10.04
C LYS A 8 -28.35 2.92 -8.53
N ILE A 9 -27.14 3.06 -8.00
CA ILE A 9 -26.91 3.11 -6.56
C ILE A 9 -27.50 4.43 -6.06
N THR A 10 -28.69 4.37 -5.48
CA THR A 10 -29.28 5.49 -4.74
C THR A 10 -28.42 5.73 -3.50
N THR A 11 -27.79 6.89 -3.44
CA THR A 11 -26.98 7.37 -2.33
C THR A 11 -27.82 7.47 -1.05
N TYR A 12 -27.52 6.65 -0.05
CA TYR A 12 -27.91 6.93 1.34
C TYR A 12 -26.79 7.73 2.01
N PRO A 13 -27.05 8.96 2.53
CA PRO A 13 -25.99 9.83 3.01
C PRO A 13 -25.64 9.53 4.47
N ASN A 14 -24.84 8.49 4.71
CA ASN A 14 -23.95 8.45 5.87
C ASN A 14 -22.92 7.33 5.75
N GLN A 15 -21.73 7.55 6.30
CA GLN A 15 -20.52 6.71 6.25
C GLN A 15 -19.54 7.08 5.13
N ASN A 16 -18.73 8.09 5.45
CA ASN A 16 -17.32 8.27 5.08
C ASN A 16 -16.92 7.61 3.76
N THR A 17 -17.02 8.41 2.70
CA THR A 17 -16.42 8.17 1.39
C THR A 17 -14.93 7.85 1.56
N PHE A 18 -14.61 6.57 1.59
CA PHE A 18 -13.25 6.10 1.32
C PHE A 18 -13.00 6.33 -0.16
N THR A 19 -12.46 7.49 -0.49
CA THR A 19 -11.79 7.70 -1.77
C THR A 19 -10.35 7.22 -1.57
N PRO A 20 -9.98 5.98 -1.94
CA PRO A 20 -8.56 5.63 -2.00
C PRO A 20 -7.92 6.52 -3.07
N ALA A 21 -7.30 7.61 -2.65
CA ALA A 21 -6.55 8.52 -3.52
C ALA A 21 -5.20 7.89 -3.87
N PHE A 22 -5.24 6.74 -4.55
CA PHE A 22 -4.15 6.27 -5.38
C PHE A 22 -4.68 6.32 -6.80
N ALA A 23 -4.22 7.28 -7.61
CA ALA A 23 -4.60 7.42 -9.00
C ALA A 23 -4.39 6.09 -9.73
N LEU A 24 -5.50 5.50 -10.20
CA LEU A 24 -5.60 4.11 -10.63
C LEU A 24 -5.04 3.95 -12.05
N ALA A 25 -3.79 3.51 -12.17
CA ALA A 25 -3.52 2.47 -13.16
C ALA A 25 -4.26 1.20 -12.69
N PRO A 26 -4.84 0.37 -13.59
CA PRO A 26 -5.56 -0.83 -13.21
C PRO A 26 -4.58 -1.79 -12.51
N THR A 27 -4.58 -1.75 -11.19
CA THR A 27 -3.69 -2.54 -10.34
C THR A 27 -4.53 -3.67 -9.76
N ILE A 28 -4.15 -4.89 -10.12
CA ILE A 28 -4.74 -6.11 -9.57
C ILE A 28 -4.09 -6.34 -8.21
N TYR A 29 -4.89 -6.37 -7.15
CA TYR A 29 -4.44 -6.65 -5.79
C TYR A 29 -4.82 -8.08 -5.41
N PHE A 30 -3.91 -8.81 -4.78
CA PHE A 30 -4.27 -10.10 -4.19
C PHE A 30 -4.78 -9.89 -2.76
N VAL A 31 -6.06 -10.14 -2.51
CA VAL A 31 -6.69 -10.09 -1.20
C VAL A 31 -6.73 -11.51 -0.62
N PRO A 32 -6.07 -11.78 0.51
CA PRO A 32 -6.10 -13.10 1.14
C PRO A 32 -7.53 -13.58 1.42
N GLY A 33 -7.85 -14.81 0.99
CA GLY A 33 -9.18 -15.41 1.12
C GLY A 33 -10.20 -15.01 0.05
N ILE A 34 -9.91 -13.99 -0.78
CA ILE A 34 -10.76 -13.53 -1.89
C ILE A 34 -10.08 -13.79 -3.25
N GLY A 35 -8.75 -13.68 -3.32
CA GLY A 35 -7.98 -13.85 -4.55
C GLY A 35 -7.60 -12.51 -5.20
N GLN A 36 -7.36 -12.53 -6.51
CA GLN A 36 -7.04 -11.32 -7.29
C GLN A 36 -8.29 -10.45 -7.47
N VAL A 37 -8.18 -9.19 -7.07
CA VAL A 37 -9.23 -8.17 -7.15
C VAL A 37 -8.73 -7.01 -8.02
N ALA A 38 -9.52 -6.59 -9.00
CA ALA A 38 -9.25 -5.39 -9.78
C ALA A 38 -10.29 -4.32 -9.48
N LEU A 39 -9.83 -3.10 -9.22
CA LEU A 39 -10.67 -1.90 -9.11
C LEU A 39 -10.95 -1.40 -10.53
N ALA A 40 -12.16 -1.63 -11.04
CA ALA A 40 -12.56 -1.02 -12.30
C ALA A 40 -12.93 0.45 -12.06
N ALA A 41 -12.54 1.32 -12.99
CA ALA A 41 -13.03 2.71 -12.99
C ALA A 41 -14.56 2.69 -12.95
N THR A 42 -15.17 3.45 -12.04
CA THR A 42 -16.62 3.46 -11.67
C THR A 42 -17.10 2.48 -10.59
N GLY A 43 -16.21 1.79 -9.87
CA GLY A 43 -16.57 1.10 -8.62
C GLY A 43 -17.01 -0.36 -8.78
N ALA A 44 -16.88 -0.93 -9.99
CA ALA A 44 -17.01 -2.37 -10.18
C ALA A 44 -15.75 -3.10 -9.69
N LEU A 45 -15.95 -4.21 -8.99
CA LEU A 45 -14.87 -5.11 -8.55
C LEU A 45 -14.88 -6.35 -9.44
N VAL A 46 -13.71 -6.65 -10.03
CA VAL A 46 -13.53 -7.87 -10.83
C VAL A 46 -12.75 -8.89 -10.01
N LEU A 47 -13.35 -10.07 -9.81
CA LEU A 47 -12.74 -11.20 -9.11
C LEU A 47 -12.60 -12.35 -10.11
N GLY A 48 -11.38 -12.83 -10.35
CA GLY A 48 -11.15 -13.98 -11.23
C GLY A 48 -11.68 -13.85 -12.66
N GLY A 49 -11.81 -12.62 -13.19
CA GLY A 49 -12.31 -12.35 -14.55
C GLY A 49 -13.82 -12.13 -14.66
N GLY A 50 -14.60 -12.29 -13.59
CA GLY A 50 -16.02 -11.96 -13.54
C GLY A 50 -16.28 -10.64 -12.82
N THR A 51 -17.19 -9.82 -13.34
CA THR A 51 -17.73 -8.66 -12.61
C THR A 51 -18.63 -9.18 -11.50
N ILE A 52 -18.28 -8.90 -10.24
CA ILE A 52 -19.06 -9.41 -9.10
C ILE A 52 -19.77 -8.25 -8.41
N THR A 53 -21.07 -8.39 -8.20
CA THR A 53 -21.80 -7.60 -7.21
C THR A 53 -21.33 -8.06 -5.83
N ALA A 54 -20.41 -7.32 -5.20
CA ALA A 54 -19.77 -7.75 -3.97
C ALA A 54 -20.83 -8.05 -2.89
N GLY A 55 -20.97 -9.33 -2.52
CA GLY A 55 -21.75 -9.72 -1.35
C GLY A 55 -21.12 -9.14 -0.07
N HIS A 56 -21.91 -9.01 0.98
CA HIS A 56 -21.50 -8.41 2.26
C HIS A 56 -20.15 -8.97 2.77
N TRP A 57 -19.95 -10.30 2.68
CA TRP A 57 -18.71 -10.97 3.07
C TRP A 57 -17.48 -10.53 2.26
N ALA A 58 -17.61 -10.37 0.94
CA ALA A 58 -16.52 -9.98 0.06
C ALA A 58 -16.16 -8.50 0.28
N TYR A 59 -17.19 -7.66 0.45
CA TYR A 59 -17.02 -6.25 0.77
C TYR A 59 -16.30 -6.06 2.09
N GLU A 60 -16.69 -6.78 3.15
CA GLU A 60 -16.04 -6.70 4.46
C GLU A 60 -14.58 -7.12 4.40
N LYS A 61 -14.25 -8.21 3.69
CA LYS A 61 -12.87 -8.68 3.55
C LYS A 61 -12.01 -7.70 2.77
N ILE A 62 -12.52 -7.16 1.67
CA ILE A 62 -11.83 -6.17 0.84
C ILE A 62 -11.64 -4.87 1.65
N THR A 63 -12.70 -4.37 2.27
CA THR A 63 -12.66 -3.16 3.10
C THR A 63 -11.71 -3.34 4.28
N SER A 64 -11.77 -4.47 4.98
CA SER A 64 -10.84 -4.81 6.07
C SER A 64 -9.37 -4.85 5.60
N TYR A 65 -9.11 -5.37 4.39
CA TYR A 65 -7.78 -5.39 3.80
C TYR A 65 -7.26 -3.97 3.50
N PHE A 66 -8.06 -3.14 2.84
CA PHE A 66 -7.66 -1.77 2.49
C PHE A 66 -7.65 -0.80 3.69
N ASN A 67 -8.43 -1.09 4.73
CA ASN A 67 -8.38 -0.39 6.01
C ASN A 67 -7.10 -0.69 6.81
N ASN A 68 -6.30 -1.66 6.37
CA ASN A 68 -5.03 -2.00 7.00
C ASN A 68 -3.85 -1.57 6.10
N PRO A 69 -3.41 -0.30 6.17
CA PRO A 69 -2.39 0.24 5.26
C PRO A 69 -1.06 -0.52 5.36
N ARG A 70 -0.74 -1.08 6.53
CA ARG A 70 0.38 -1.99 6.77
C ARG A 70 0.35 -3.22 5.86
N ARG A 71 -0.81 -3.85 5.66
CA ARG A 71 -0.96 -5.01 4.77
C ARG A 71 -0.83 -4.62 3.31
N VAL A 72 -1.47 -3.52 2.90
CA VAL A 72 -1.42 -3.01 1.53
C VAL A 72 0.02 -2.68 1.13
N VAL A 73 0.73 -1.91 1.95
CA VAL A 73 2.13 -1.53 1.71
C VAL A 73 3.05 -2.77 1.70
N SER A 74 2.82 -3.71 2.62
CA SER A 74 3.59 -4.95 2.68
C SER A 74 3.46 -5.76 1.39
N SER A 75 2.23 -5.95 0.89
CA SER A 75 1.96 -6.69 -0.33
C SER A 75 2.51 -5.98 -1.57
N GLN A 76 2.30 -4.66 -1.68
CA GLN A 76 2.68 -3.89 -2.87
C GLN A 76 4.20 -3.74 -3.03
N TYR A 77 4.90 -3.49 -1.93
CA TYR A 77 6.33 -3.16 -1.94
C TYR A 77 7.22 -4.31 -1.45
N GLY A 78 6.63 -5.44 -1.04
CA GLY A 78 7.34 -6.61 -0.54
C GLY A 78 8.09 -6.35 0.77
N ILE A 79 7.57 -5.43 1.58
CA ILE A 79 8.14 -5.02 2.87
C ILE A 79 7.49 -5.87 3.98
N PRO A 80 8.26 -6.54 4.86
CA PRO A 80 7.68 -7.27 5.98
C PRO A 80 6.84 -6.36 6.86
N THR A 81 5.66 -6.83 7.27
CA THR A 81 4.76 -6.05 8.11
C THR A 81 5.44 -5.62 9.41
N SER A 82 6.31 -6.43 10.01
CA SER A 82 7.08 -6.12 11.24
C SER A 82 7.82 -4.79 11.18
N LEU A 83 8.31 -4.42 9.99
CA LEU A 83 9.05 -3.18 9.71
C LEU A 83 8.14 -2.00 9.33
N LEU A 84 6.84 -2.20 9.30
CA LEU A 84 5.84 -1.16 9.13
C LEU A 84 5.20 -0.83 10.48
N ASP A 85 4.65 0.36 10.65
CA ASP A 85 3.78 0.73 11.77
C ASP A 85 2.30 0.38 11.46
N GLY A 86 1.36 0.82 12.30
CA GLY A 86 -0.07 0.62 12.06
C GLY A 86 -0.61 1.38 10.84
N ASN A 87 0.09 2.45 10.45
CA ASN A 87 -0.26 3.35 9.35
C ASN A 87 0.45 2.98 8.04
N GLY A 88 1.18 1.86 8.01
CA GLY A 88 1.95 1.41 6.84
C GLY A 88 3.21 2.23 6.57
N LYS A 89 3.68 3.05 7.51
CA LYS A 89 4.98 3.72 7.40
C LYS A 89 6.10 2.77 7.82
N VAL A 90 7.23 2.89 7.15
CA VAL A 90 8.44 2.13 7.49
C VAL A 90 9.01 2.65 8.82
N LYS A 91 9.21 1.73 9.77
CA LYS A 91 9.87 1.99 11.05
C LYS A 91 11.35 2.28 10.84
N LEU A 92 11.69 3.54 10.58
CA LEU A 92 13.06 3.97 10.31
C LEU A 92 14.03 3.56 11.43
N GLY A 93 13.60 3.59 12.70
CA GLY A 93 14.43 3.19 13.84
C GLY A 93 14.84 1.72 13.87
N SER A 94 14.18 0.86 13.09
CA SER A 94 14.57 -0.55 12.95
C SER A 94 15.74 -0.74 11.99
N PHE A 95 16.15 0.28 11.23
CA PHE A 95 17.27 0.22 10.30
C PHE A 95 18.50 0.87 10.93
N LYS A 96 19.62 0.15 10.96
CA LYS A 96 20.85 0.64 11.60
C LYS A 96 22.05 0.62 10.65
N ASP A 97 22.97 1.57 10.83
CA ASP A 97 24.30 1.53 10.23
C ASP A 97 25.26 0.68 11.07
N LYS A 98 26.52 0.53 10.62
CA LYS A 98 27.56 -0.24 11.32
C LYS A 98 27.92 0.30 12.71
N HIS A 99 27.48 1.51 13.03
CA HIS A 99 27.71 2.20 14.30
C HIS A 99 26.42 2.31 15.14
N GLY A 100 25.34 1.63 14.73
CA GLY A 100 24.06 1.65 15.44
C GLY A 100 23.18 2.89 15.20
N ASN A 101 23.59 3.82 14.32
CA ASN A 101 22.79 5.00 13.99
C ASN A 101 21.63 4.65 13.08
N THR A 102 20.60 5.47 13.09
CA THR A 102 19.37 5.24 12.31
C THR A 102 19.14 6.36 11.30
N PRO A 103 18.26 6.17 10.30
CA PRO A 103 17.85 7.23 9.37
C PRO A 103 17.17 8.44 10.04
N LEU A 104 16.84 8.34 11.33
CA LEU A 104 16.29 9.41 12.16
C LEU A 104 17.40 10.31 12.71
N SER A 105 18.56 9.74 13.08
CA SER A 105 19.66 10.48 13.70
C SER A 105 20.71 11.01 12.71
N LYS A 106 20.71 10.51 11.46
CA LYS A 106 21.67 10.92 10.43
C LYS A 106 21.01 11.50 9.18
N THR A 107 21.71 12.45 8.56
CA THR A 107 21.31 13.12 7.32
C THR A 107 21.78 12.40 6.07
N SER A 108 22.67 11.42 6.18
CA SER A 108 23.22 10.63 5.07
C SER A 108 23.53 9.20 5.49
N GLY A 109 23.81 8.34 4.50
CA GLY A 109 24.31 6.97 4.73
C GLY A 109 23.34 5.86 4.33
N THR A 110 23.79 4.63 4.62
CA THR A 110 23.09 3.38 4.31
C THR A 110 22.76 2.64 5.61
N PHE A 111 21.48 2.34 5.82
CA PHE A 111 20.97 1.70 7.02
C PHE A 111 20.32 0.37 6.65
N LYS A 112 20.67 -0.72 7.34
CA LYS A 112 20.25 -2.08 6.96
C LYS A 112 19.33 -2.71 8.02
N ASN A 113 18.43 -3.57 7.55
CA ASN A 113 17.68 -4.52 8.37
C ASN A 113 17.41 -5.76 7.52
N GLY A 114 18.12 -6.86 7.81
CA GLY A 114 18.10 -8.07 6.99
C GLY A 114 18.48 -7.76 5.53
N ASN A 115 17.61 -8.15 4.61
CA ASN A 115 17.78 -7.93 3.18
C ASN A 115 17.25 -6.57 2.67
N LEU A 116 16.74 -5.73 3.57
CA LEU A 116 16.26 -4.39 3.27
C LEU A 116 17.29 -3.35 3.67
N THR A 117 17.32 -2.27 2.91
CA THR A 117 18.27 -1.17 3.10
C THR A 117 17.60 0.16 2.80
N ILE A 118 17.78 1.13 3.68
CA ILE A 118 17.39 2.52 3.49
C ILE A 118 18.63 3.33 3.14
N GLN A 119 18.57 4.05 2.03
CA GLN A 119 19.56 5.06 1.66
C GLN A 119 18.91 6.42 1.67
N LYS A 120 19.50 7.37 2.39
CA LYS A 120 19.03 8.76 2.39
C LYS A 120 19.60 9.46 1.17
N ASP A 121 18.76 10.17 0.42
CA ASP A 121 19.22 10.90 -0.77
C ASP A 121 19.99 12.14 -0.35
N THR A 122 21.20 12.31 -0.89
CA THR A 122 22.08 13.46 -0.61
C THR A 122 21.68 14.73 -1.40
N ALA A 123 20.77 14.61 -2.36
CA ALA A 123 20.40 15.65 -3.32
C ALA A 123 19.31 16.63 -2.82
N GLY A 124 19.27 16.96 -1.53
CA GLY A 124 18.46 18.07 -1.00
C GLY A 124 16.94 17.86 -0.85
N HIS A 125 16.34 16.79 -1.38
CA HIS A 125 14.88 16.60 -1.37
C HIS A 125 14.31 15.78 -0.19
N GLY A 126 15.07 15.55 0.89
CA GLY A 126 14.56 14.92 2.14
C GLY A 126 14.08 13.46 2.03
N GLY A 127 14.10 12.90 0.81
CA GLY A 127 13.63 11.56 0.48
C GLY A 127 14.61 10.46 0.87
N ARG A 128 14.08 9.24 0.91
CA ARG A 128 14.82 8.01 1.21
C ARG A 128 14.46 6.95 0.17
N LYS A 129 15.43 6.15 -0.22
CA LYS A 129 15.23 5.00 -1.10
C LYS A 129 15.23 3.74 -0.25
N LEU A 130 14.14 2.98 -0.31
CA LEU A 130 14.08 1.64 0.26
C LEU A 130 14.45 0.63 -0.83
N LYS A 131 15.45 -0.20 -0.52
CA LYS A 131 15.96 -1.25 -1.38
C LYS A 131 15.76 -2.62 -0.73
N LYS A 132 15.42 -3.63 -1.53
CA LYS A 132 15.39 -5.04 -1.15
C LYS A 132 16.39 -5.78 -2.05
N ASN A 133 17.34 -6.50 -1.46
CA ASN A 133 18.41 -7.16 -2.22
C ASN A 133 19.13 -6.19 -3.20
N GLY A 134 19.39 -4.96 -2.77
CA GLY A 134 20.04 -3.93 -3.60
C GLY A 134 19.13 -3.22 -4.63
N LYS A 135 17.95 -3.77 -4.96
CA LYS A 135 17.00 -3.16 -5.91
C LYS A 135 16.03 -2.23 -5.20
N ARG A 136 15.78 -1.03 -5.75
CA ARG A 136 14.79 -0.09 -5.21
C ARG A 136 13.39 -0.72 -5.28
N VAL A 137 12.72 -0.77 -4.13
CA VAL A 137 11.32 -1.21 -4.03
C VAL A 137 10.40 -0.05 -3.73
N ALA A 138 10.87 1.00 -3.05
CA ALA A 138 10.05 2.16 -2.71
C ALA A 138 10.90 3.43 -2.47
N SER A 139 10.21 4.56 -2.48
CA SER A 139 10.66 5.89 -2.08
C SER A 139 9.91 6.26 -0.82
N LEU A 140 10.62 6.79 0.18
CA LEU A 140 10.04 7.20 1.46
C LEU A 140 10.28 8.68 1.71
N ASP A 141 9.42 9.29 2.50
CA ASP A 141 9.60 10.65 3.01
C ASP A 141 10.52 10.74 4.24
N GLY A 142 10.54 11.91 4.88
CA GLY A 142 11.09 12.23 6.19
C GLY A 142 10.82 11.21 7.29
N SER A 143 9.58 10.73 7.32
CA SER A 143 8.93 9.98 8.40
C SER A 143 8.83 8.47 8.14
N GLY A 144 9.25 8.01 6.96
CA GLY A 144 9.12 6.62 6.54
C GLY A 144 7.82 6.29 5.80
N LYS A 145 6.99 7.29 5.48
CA LYS A 145 5.82 7.10 4.62
C LYS A 145 6.28 6.73 3.22
N VAL A 146 5.70 5.67 2.66
CA VAL A 146 5.95 5.25 1.27
C VAL A 146 5.25 6.21 0.31
N LEU A 147 6.01 6.75 -0.65
CA LEU A 147 5.54 7.72 -1.65
C LEU A 147 5.22 7.04 -2.99
N SER A 148 6.19 6.32 -3.54
CA SER A 148 6.12 5.69 -4.87
C SER A 148 7.31 4.76 -5.08
N LYS A 149 7.33 3.99 -6.17
CA LYS A 149 8.51 3.23 -6.59
C LYS A 149 9.22 3.93 -7.75
#